data_AF-A0A357LFL3-F1
#
_entry.id   AF-A0A357LFL3-F1
#
_cell.length_a   1.000
_cell.length_b   1.000
_cell.length_c   1.000
_cell.angle_alpha   90.00
_cell.angle_beta   90.00
_cell.angle_gamma   90.00
#
_symmetry.space_group_name_H-M   'P 1'
#
loop_
_entity.id
_entity.type
_entity.pdbx_description
1 polymer ?
#
loop_
_entity_poly.entity_id
_entity_poly.type
_entity_poly.pdbx_seq_one_letter_code
_entity_poly.pdbx_strand_id
1 'polypeptide(L)' 'MDLKEERAIGGDPASHWYYISKGRAIRALIGEDHHRAVLDVGAGSGVFSRMLTQAGVATKAVCVDPNYSG' A
#
# COMPACT_ATOMS: atom_id res chain seq x y z
N MET A 1 1.15 3.98 -7.09
CA MET A 1 2.08 4.98 -7.66
C MET A 1 3.10 4.16 -8.42
N ASP A 2 3.38 4.50 -9.66
CA ASP A 2 4.39 3.80 -10.46
C ASP A 2 5.72 3.80 -9.68
N LEU A 3 6.52 2.73 -9.72
CA LEU A 3 7.88 2.74 -9.14
C LEU A 3 8.71 3.92 -9.68
N LYS A 4 8.34 4.44 -10.86
CA LYS A 4 8.92 5.66 -11.43
C LYS A 4 8.61 6.93 -10.62
N GLU A 5 7.44 7.01 -10.01
CA GLU A 5 6.97 8.17 -9.26
C GLU A 5 7.50 8.20 -7.81
N GLU A 6 7.97 7.09 -7.24
CA GLU A 6 8.72 7.11 -5.97
C GLU A 6 9.97 8.00 -6.05
N ARG A 7 10.58 8.12 -7.23
CA ARG A 7 11.72 9.03 -7.46
C ARG A 7 11.30 10.49 -7.59
N ALA A 8 10.04 10.76 -7.92
CA ALA A 8 9.51 12.11 -8.11
C ALA A 8 9.07 12.74 -6.77
N ILE A 9 8.63 11.91 -5.82
CA ILE A 9 8.28 12.33 -4.47
C ILE A 9 9.50 12.12 -3.59
N GLY A 10 10.45 13.06 -3.60
CA GLY A 10 11.61 12.98 -2.72
C GLY A 10 11.18 12.81 -1.26
N GLY A 11 11.48 11.66 -0.66
CA GLY A 11 11.13 11.33 0.73
C GLY A 11 10.50 9.94 0.88
N ASP A 12 10.03 9.62 2.08
CA ASP A 12 9.32 8.36 2.37
C ASP A 12 7.87 8.45 1.84
N PRO A 13 7.44 7.59 0.89
CA PRO A 13 6.06 7.56 0.41
C PRO A 13 5.03 7.41 1.53
N ALA A 14 5.34 6.69 2.61
CA ALA A 14 4.42 6.53 3.74
C ALA A 14 4.18 7.84 4.52
N SER A 15 5.08 8.81 4.40
CA SER A 15 4.98 10.14 5.03
C SER A 15 4.26 11.18 4.17
N HIS A 16 4.02 10.89 2.89
CA HIS A 16 3.43 11.87 1.99
C HIS A 16 1.89 11.91 2.13
N TRP A 17 1.33 13.13 2.22
CA TRP A 17 -0.08 13.38 2.53
C TRP A 17 -1.07 12.57 1.68
N TYR A 18 -0.74 12.36 0.39
CA TYR A 18 -1.55 11.58 -0.54
C TYR A 18 -1.77 10.15 -0.06
N TYR A 19 -0.70 9.46 0.33
CA TYR A 19 -0.77 8.06 0.74
C TYR A 19 -1.44 7.91 2.10
N ILE A 20 -1.17 8.83 3.02
CA ILE A 20 -1.84 8.86 4.33
C ILE A 20 -3.35 9.03 4.14
N SER A 21 -3.77 10.00 3.32
CA SER A 21 -5.19 10.29 3.08
C SER A 21 -5.89 9.12 2.39
N LYS A 22 -5.26 8.55 1.35
CA LYS A 22 -5.82 7.43 0.60
C LYS A 22 -5.84 6.13 1.42
N GLY A 23 -4.81 5.87 2.22
CA GLY A 23 -4.76 4.72 3.12
C GLY A 23 -5.87 4.76 4.18
N ARG A 24 -6.14 5.94 4.76
CA ARG A 24 -7.28 6.14 5.68
C ARG A 24 -8.62 5.89 5.00
N ALA A 25 -8.80 6.38 3.76
CA ALA A 25 -10.02 6.16 3.00
C ALA A 25 -10.24 4.67 2.68
N ILE A 26 -9.19 3.96 2.26
CA ILE A 26 -9.25 2.50 2.01
C ILE A 26 -9.69 1.77 3.28
N ARG A 27 -9.07 2.05 4.44
CA ARG A 27 -9.44 1.42 5.71
C ARG A 27 -10.90 1.68 6.08
N ALA A 28 -11.37 2.92 5.93
CA ALA A 28 -12.76 3.27 6.22
C ALA A 28 -13.76 2.51 5.32
N LEU A 29 -13.37 2.19 4.08
CA LEU A 29 -14.23 1.47 3.13
C LEU A 29 -14.25 -0.04 3.36
N ILE A 30 -13.10 -0.64 3.69
CA ILE A 30 -13.00 -2.09 3.94
C ILE A 30 -13.45 -2.49 5.35
N GLY A 31 -13.52 -1.52 6.27
CA GLY A 31 -13.92 -1.73 7.65
C GLY A 31 -12.76 -2.14 8.56
N GLU A 32 -13.11 -2.58 9.76
CA GLU A 32 -12.15 -2.93 10.83
C GLU A 32 -11.99 -4.45 11.01
N ASP A 33 -12.61 -5.24 10.14
CA ASP A 33 -12.47 -6.70 10.17
C ASP A 33 -11.04 -7.11 9.82
N HIS A 34 -10.56 -8.14 10.52
CA HIS A 34 -9.24 -8.69 10.22
C HIS A 34 -9.27 -9.60 8.99
N HIS A 35 -8.32 -9.42 8.09
CA HIS A 35 -8.17 -10.22 6.88
C HIS A 35 -6.90 -11.08 6.91
N ARG A 36 -7.02 -12.35 6.53
CA ARG A 36 -5.86 -13.26 6.48
C ARG A 36 -4.82 -12.83 5.45
N ALA A 37 -5.24 -12.28 4.31
CA ALA A 37 -4.33 -11.88 3.24
C ALA A 37 -4.95 -10.81 2.34
N VAL A 38 -4.08 -9.95 1.77
CA VAL A 38 -4.42 -8.97 0.72
C VAL A 38 -3.65 -9.31 -0.55
N LEU A 39 -4.32 -9.21 -1.70
CA LEU A 39 -3.69 -9.20 -3.02
C LEU A 39 -3.77 -7.77 -3.56
N ASP A 40 -2.62 -7.17 -3.85
CA ASP A 40 -2.49 -5.79 -4.33
C ASP A 40 -1.91 -5.83 -5.74
N VAL A 41 -2.75 -5.55 -6.74
CA VAL A 41 -2.41 -5.63 -8.17
C VAL A 41 -2.12 -4.22 -8.69
N GLY A 42 -0.99 -4.05 -9.37
CA GLY A 42 -0.47 -2.71 -9.68
C GLY A 42 0.01 -2.00 -8.42
N ALA A 43 0.60 -2.77 -7.50
CA ALA A 43 0.95 -2.32 -6.17
C ALA A 43 2.00 -1.19 -6.17
N GLY A 44 2.79 -1.05 -7.25
CA GLY A 44 3.92 -0.14 -7.31
C GLY A 44 4.84 -0.36 -6.10
N SER A 45 5.04 0.67 -5.30
CA SER A 45 5.80 0.60 -4.04
C SER A 45 5.28 -0.38 -2.96
N GLY A 46 4.04 -0.85 -3.10
CA GLY A 46 3.36 -1.67 -2.09
C GLY A 46 3.02 -0.90 -0.81
N VAL A 47 3.00 0.43 -0.84
CA VAL A 47 2.80 1.27 0.35
C VAL A 47 1.45 1.00 1.05
N PHE A 48 0.37 0.76 0.31
CA PHE A 48 -0.94 0.46 0.91
C PHE A 48 -0.96 -0.93 1.54
N SER A 49 -0.40 -1.93 0.85
CA SER A 49 -0.18 -3.26 1.42
C SER A 49 0.61 -3.21 2.73
N ARG A 50 1.67 -2.40 2.79
CA ARG A 50 2.46 -2.17 4.00
C ARG A 50 1.64 -1.49 5.09
N MET A 51 0.88 -0.45 4.75
CA MET A 51 0.00 0.24 5.71
C MET A 51 -1.04 -0.70 6.33
N LEU A 52 -1.70 -1.54 5.52
CA LEU A 52 -2.74 -2.47 5.99
C LEU A 52 -2.17 -3.57 6.90
N THR A 53 -0.99 -4.09 6.55
CA THR A 53 -0.33 -5.12 7.35
C THR A 53 0.24 -4.57 8.66
N GLN A 54 0.86 -3.38 8.64
CA GLN A 54 1.36 -2.71 9.84
C GLN A 54 0.23 -2.25 10.78
N ALA A 55 -0.93 -1.88 10.23
CA ALA A 55 -2.11 -1.52 11.02
C ALA A 55 -2.87 -2.74 11.60
N GLY A 56 -2.42 -3.97 11.32
CA GLY A 56 -3.08 -5.19 11.79
C GLY A 56 -4.38 -5.54 11.05
N VAL A 57 -4.73 -4.80 10.00
CA VAL A 57 -5.91 -5.05 9.16
C VAL A 57 -5.72 -6.34 8.35
N ALA A 58 -4.49 -6.65 7.94
CA ALA A 58 -4.17 -7.88 7.25
C ALA A 58 -2.96 -8.61 7.86
N THR A 59 -2.97 -9.95 7.88
CA THR A 59 -1.79 -10.72 8.33
C THR A 59 -0.62 -10.60 7.35
N LYS A 60 -0.91 -10.61 6.05
CA LYS A 60 0.09 -10.55 4.98
C LYS A 60 -0.47 -9.93 3.72
N ALA A 61 0.42 -9.48 2.84
CA ALA A 61 0.07 -9.00 1.52
C ALA A 61 0.93 -9.67 0.45
N VAL A 62 0.35 -9.86 -0.73
CA VAL A 62 1.06 -10.22 -1.96
C VAL A 62 0.91 -9.05 -2.91
N CYS A 63 2.03 -8.42 -3.25
CA CYS A 63 2.07 -7.34 -4.22
C CYS A 63 2.42 -7.88 -5.60
N VAL A 64 1.71 -7.43 -6.62
CA VAL A 64 1.97 -7.76 -8.02
C VAL A 64 2.16 -6.46 -8.78
N ASP A 65 3.33 -6.28 -9.38
CA ASP A 65 3.61 -5.17 -10.29
C ASP A 65 4.54 -5.64 -11.41
N PRO A 66 4.27 -5.30 -12.68
CA PRO A 66 5.13 -5.70 -13.80
C PRO A 66 6.53 -5.07 -13.76
N ASN A 67 6.74 -4.04 -12.91
CA ASN A 67 8.02 -3.37 -12.78
C ASN A 67 8.89 -3.92 -11.63
N TYR A 68 8.45 -4.97 -10.91
CA TYR A 68 9.31 -5.65 -9.95
C TYR A 68 10.44 -6.39 -10.67
N SER A 69 11.68 -6.16 -10.24
CA SER A 69 12.81 -6.96 -10.66
C SER A 69 12.70 -8.34 -10.04
N GLY A 70 12.59 -9.37 -10.89
CA GLY A 70 12.64 -10.78 -10.49
C GLY A 70 14.01 -11.23 -9.99
#